data_AF-A0A174C4M3-F1
#
_entry.id   AF-A0A174C4M3-F1
#
_cell.length_a   1.000
_cell.length_b   1.000
_cell.length_c   1.000
_cell.angle_alpha   90.00
_cell.angle_beta   90.00
_cell.angle_gamma   90.00
#
_symmetry.space_group_name_H-M   'P 1'
#
loop_
_entity.id
_entity.type
_entity.pdbx_description
1 polymer ?
#
loop_
_entity_poly.entity_id
_entity_poly.type
_entity_poly.pdbx_seq_one_letter_code
_entity_poly.pdbx_strand_id
1 'polypeptide(L)'
;MDVVGSTVTIENITSKNHSECGIRLREEAKVEISGNNSHENDNADIKMVVLDGASESVITDNTSKYIKTSETIDKDKKIYSIVYVKQ
;
A
#
# COMPACT_ATOMS: atom_id res chain seq x y z
N MET A 1 -0.12 3.88 -8.42
CA MET A 1 -1.46 3.26 -8.58
C MET A 1 -2.28 3.55 -7.34
N ASP A 2 -3.57 3.83 -7.49
CA ASP A 2 -4.51 4.01 -6.38
C ASP A 2 -5.53 2.87 -6.39
N VAL A 3 -5.73 2.20 -5.25
CA VAL A 3 -6.79 1.20 -5.04
C VAL A 3 -7.69 1.68 -3.91
N VAL A 4 -8.96 1.91 -4.23
CA VAL A 4 -9.93 2.54 -3.32
C VAL A 4 -11.19 1.68 -3.29
N GLY A 5 -11.59 1.17 -2.12
CA GLY A 5 -12.87 0.45 -1.95
C GLY A 5 -13.02 -0.83 -2.76
N SER A 6 -11.95 -1.31 -3.37
CA SER A 6 -12.01 -2.32 -4.44
C SER A 6 -11.25 -3.58 -4.07
N THR A 7 -11.67 -4.71 -4.66
CA THR A 7 -10.92 -5.98 -4.61
C THR A 7 -10.14 -6.16 -5.89
N VAL A 8 -8.82 -6.26 -5.81
CA VAL A 8 -7.93 -6.37 -6.99
C VAL A 8 -6.81 -7.37 -6.75
N THR A 9 -6.36 -8.00 -7.84
CA THR A 9 -5.10 -8.75 -7.89
C THR A 9 -4.06 -7.87 -8.59
N ILE A 10 -2.89 -7.72 -7.97
CA ILE A 10 -1.77 -6.94 -8.50
C ILE A 10 -0.65 -7.90 -8.88
N GLU A 11 -0.32 -7.88 -10.17
CA GLU A 11 0.76 -8.65 -10.75
C GLU A 11 1.57 -7.80 -11.74
N ASN A 12 2.89 -7.96 -11.69
CA ASN A 12 3.84 -7.42 -12.67
C ASN A 12 3.73 -5.90 -12.92
N ILE A 13 3.35 -5.13 -11.89
CA ILE A 13 3.35 -3.67 -12.02
C ILE A 13 4.77 -3.10 -11.95
N THR A 14 4.99 -1.94 -12.55
CA THR A 14 6.21 -1.16 -12.39
C THR A 14 5.84 0.25 -11.96
N SER A 15 6.44 0.74 -10.88
CA SER A 15 6.35 2.13 -10.44
C SER A 15 7.75 2.70 -10.22
N LYS A 16 7.93 3.98 -10.55
CA LYS A 16 9.22 4.66 -10.44
C LYS A 16 9.09 6.12 -10.03
N ASN A 17 10.01 6.60 -9.21
CA ASN A 17 10.20 8.00 -8.83
C ASN A 17 8.96 8.70 -8.25
N HIS A 18 8.08 7.97 -7.56
CA HIS A 18 6.92 8.56 -6.89
C HIS A 18 7.33 9.21 -5.57
N SER A 19 6.92 10.46 -5.40
CA SER A 19 7.16 11.24 -4.18
C SER A 19 6.48 10.66 -2.94
N GLU A 20 5.38 9.93 -3.11
CA GLU A 20 4.64 9.30 -2.01
C GLU A 20 4.82 7.79 -1.98
N CYS A 21 4.30 7.09 -3.00
CA CYS A 21 4.39 5.64 -3.08
C CYS A 21 4.06 5.08 -4.48
N GLY A 22 4.46 3.84 -4.75
CA GLY A 22 4.10 3.10 -5.96
C GLY A 22 2.63 2.66 -6.00
N ILE A 23 2.12 2.11 -4.90
CA ILE A 23 0.71 1.73 -4.70
C ILE A 23 0.14 2.40 -3.45
N ARG A 24 -1.02 3.04 -3.57
CA ARG A 24 -1.77 3.57 -2.44
C ARG A 24 -3.07 2.81 -2.23
N LEU A 25 -3.33 2.38 -0.99
CA LEU A 25 -4.53 1.64 -0.59
C LEU A 25 -5.40 2.49 0.35
N ARG A 26 -6.70 2.58 0.05
CA ARG A 26 -7.67 3.36 0.82
C ARG A 26 -9.04 2.68 0.85
N GLU A 27 -9.85 3.11 1.81
CA GLU A 27 -11.28 2.75 1.90
C GLU A 27 -11.51 1.23 1.90
N GLU A 28 -10.81 0.50 2.78
CA GLU A 28 -11.05 -0.95 2.96
C GLU A 28 -10.80 -1.80 1.69
N ALA A 29 -9.88 -1.36 0.83
CA ALA A 29 -9.46 -2.12 -0.34
C ALA A 29 -8.94 -3.52 0.04
N LYS A 30 -9.12 -4.49 -0.86
CA LYS A 30 -8.61 -5.86 -0.71
C LYS A 30 -7.66 -6.15 -1.86
N VAL A 31 -6.40 -6.36 -1.55
CA VAL A 31 -5.35 -6.54 -2.55
C VAL A 31 -4.71 -7.90 -2.37
N GLU A 32 -4.68 -8.67 -3.45
CA GLU A 32 -3.83 -9.85 -3.58
C GLU A 32 -2.58 -9.51 -4.38
N ILE A 33 -1.40 -9.76 -3.82
CA ILE A 33 -0.12 -9.63 -4.52
C ILE A 33 0.28 -11.03 -5.00
N SER A 34 0.29 -11.24 -6.31
CA SER A 34 0.56 -12.55 -6.93
C SER A 34 1.70 -12.55 -7.96
N GLY A 35 2.22 -11.38 -8.35
CA GLY A 35 3.26 -11.25 -9.39
C GLY A 35 4.54 -10.54 -8.96
N ASN A 36 5.48 -10.42 -9.90
CA ASN A 36 6.76 -9.74 -9.67
C ASN A 36 6.63 -8.24 -9.95
N ASN A 37 6.13 -7.52 -8.96
CA ASN A 37 6.07 -6.06 -9.01
C ASN A 37 7.47 -5.44 -8.86
N SER A 38 7.73 -4.31 -9.52
CA SER A 38 8.98 -3.58 -9.44
C SER A 38 8.73 -2.14 -9.00
N HIS A 39 9.50 -1.68 -8.02
CA HIS A 39 9.44 -0.32 -7.49
C HIS A 39 10.85 0.26 -7.53
N GLU A 40 11.04 1.44 -8.13
CA GLU A 40 12.36 2.06 -8.29
C GLU A 40 12.33 3.51 -7.84
N ASN A 41 13.09 3.86 -6.79
CA ASN A 41 13.14 5.21 -6.24
C ASN A 41 11.77 5.79 -5.84
N ASP A 42 10.79 4.94 -5.52
CA ASP A 42 9.58 5.39 -4.85
C ASP A 42 9.88 5.62 -3.37
N ASN A 43 9.26 6.63 -2.75
CA ASN A 43 9.42 6.85 -1.31
C ASN A 43 8.86 5.70 -0.45
N ALA A 44 7.89 4.96 -0.99
CA ALA A 44 7.35 3.72 -0.43
C ALA A 44 6.81 2.84 -1.57
N ASP A 45 6.86 1.51 -1.41
CA ASP A 45 6.34 0.62 -2.45
C ASP A 45 4.82 0.53 -2.37
N ILE A 46 4.30 0.28 -1.16
CA ILE A 46 2.88 0.31 -0.85
C ILE A 46 2.66 1.20 0.37
N LYS A 47 1.66 2.08 0.29
CA LYS A 47 1.18 2.89 1.41
C LYS A 47 -0.31 2.70 1.60
N MET A 48 -0.71 2.19 2.75
CA MET A 48 -2.10 2.17 3.19
C MET A 48 -2.41 3.45 3.94
N VAL A 49 -3.55 4.05 3.65
CA VAL A 49 -4.07 5.23 4.35
C VAL A 49 -5.46 4.89 4.88
N VAL A 50 -5.62 5.03 6.18
CA VAL A 50 -6.84 4.77 6.93
C VAL A 50 -7.33 6.09 7.52
N LEU A 51 -8.57 6.44 7.22
CA LEU A 51 -9.22 7.61 7.80
C LEU A 51 -9.83 7.28 9.16
N ASP A 52 -10.02 8.28 10.01
CA ASP A 52 -10.69 8.14 11.30
C ASP A 52 -12.01 7.37 11.19
N GLY A 53 -12.15 6.31 11.99
CA GLY A 53 -13.34 5.45 12.00
C GLY A 53 -13.49 4.48 10.81
N ALA A 54 -12.58 4.47 9.84
CA ALA A 54 -12.56 3.49 8.76
C ALA A 54 -11.71 2.26 9.11
N SER A 55 -11.98 1.14 8.45
CA SER A 55 -11.15 -0.07 8.61
C SER A 55 -9.90 -0.02 7.73
N GLU A 56 -8.89 -0.80 8.10
CA GLU A 56 -7.71 -1.03 7.26
C GLU A 56 -8.07 -1.73 5.94
N SER A 57 -7.28 -1.46 4.92
CA SER A 57 -7.26 -2.30 3.72
C SER A 57 -6.60 -3.65 4.04
N VAL A 58 -6.94 -4.69 3.31
CA VAL A 58 -6.34 -6.03 3.49
C VAL A 58 -5.34 -6.28 2.37
N ILE A 59 -4.13 -6.69 2.72
CA ILE A 59 -3.12 -7.16 1.77
C ILE A 59 -2.91 -8.66 2.02
N THR A 60 -3.12 -9.46 0.98
CA THR A 60 -2.71 -10.87 0.93
C THR A 60 -1.49 -10.97 0.03
N ASP A 61 -0.29 -11.08 0.62
CA ASP A 61 0.96 -11.20 -0.12
C ASP A 61 1.36 -12.67 -0.29
N ASN A 62 0.93 -13.27 -1.40
CA ASN A 62 1.27 -14.66 -1.75
C ASN A 62 2.73 -14.80 -2.21
N THR A 63 3.42 -13.70 -2.46
CA THR A 63 4.84 -13.70 -2.85
C THR A 63 5.79 -13.61 -1.66
N SER A 64 5.28 -13.22 -0.48
CA SER A 64 6.06 -13.00 0.75
C SER A 64 7.22 -12.02 0.57
N LYS A 65 7.03 -10.99 -0.27
CA LYS A 65 8.07 -9.99 -0.57
C LYS A 65 7.84 -8.66 0.12
N TYR A 66 6.63 -8.35 0.54
CA TYR A 66 6.30 -7.07 1.16
C TYR A 66 6.29 -7.20 2.68
N ILE A 67 7.14 -6.40 3.31
CA ILE A 67 7.16 -6.27 4.77
C ILE A 67 6.63 -4.93 5.20
N LYS A 68 5.85 -4.94 6.27
CA LYS A 68 5.43 -3.73 6.97
C LYS A 68 6.64 -3.11 7.66
N THR A 69 6.98 -1.88 7.31
CA THR A 69 8.20 -1.21 7.82
C THR A 69 7.91 -0.02 8.71
N SER A 70 6.75 0.62 8.58
CA SER A 70 6.36 1.73 9.45
C SER A 70 4.86 1.90 9.60
N GLU A 71 4.49 2.53 10.70
CA GLU A 71 3.15 2.98 11.04
C GLU A 71 3.22 4.41 11.56
N THR A 72 2.38 5.30 11.03
CA THR A 72 2.33 6.70 11.44
C THR A 72 0.90 7.14 11.69
N ILE A 73 0.67 7.84 12.80
CA ILE A 73 -0.63 8.43 13.17
C ILE A 73 -0.49 9.96 13.09
N ASP A 74 -1.21 10.58 12.18
CA ASP A 74 -1.42 12.03 12.12
C ASP A 74 -2.74 12.34 12.83
N LYS A 75 -2.65 12.75 14.10
CA LYS A 75 -3.81 13.04 14.95
C LYS A 75 -4.59 14.28 14.48
N ASP A 76 -3.89 15.25 13.90
CA ASP A 76 -4.51 16.51 13.45
C ASP A 76 -5.35 16.28 12.20
N LYS A 77 -4.87 15.43 11.29
CA LYS A 77 -5.62 15.02 10.09
C LYS A 77 -6.54 13.83 10.35
N LYS A 78 -6.43 13.20 11.51
CA LYS A 78 -7.12 11.97 11.87
C LYS A 78 -6.89 10.87 10.83
N ILE A 79 -5.62 10.69 10.47
CA ILE A 79 -5.16 9.72 9.48
C ILE A 79 -4.18 8.76 10.14
N TYR A 80 -4.33 7.48 9.84
CA TYR A 80 -3.34 6.45 10.11
C TYR A 80 -2.77 5.95 8.79
N SER A 81 -1.46 5.70 8.74
CA SER A 81 -0.81 5.17 7.54
C SER A 81 0.17 4.06 7.87
N ILE A 82 0.18 3.05 6.98
CA ILE A 82 1.07 1.89 7.06
C ILE A 82 1.89 1.83 5.78
N VAL A 83 3.19 1.65 5.90
CA VAL A 83 4.09 1.50 4.75
C VAL A 83 4.61 0.08 4.66
N TYR A 84 4.65 -0.43 3.44
CA TYR A 84 5.28 -1.69 3.09
C TYR A 84 6.38 -1.46 2.05
N VAL A 85 7.48 -2.19 2.20
CA VAL A 85 8.62 -2.19 1.28
C VAL A 85 8.90 -3.63 0.85
N LYS A 86 9.24 -3.78 -0.42
CA LYS A 86 9.60 -5.04 -1.05
C LYS A 86 11.04 -5.41 -0.68
N GLN A 87 11.25 -6.67 -0.31
CA GLN A 87 12.57 -7.28 -0.08
C GLN A 87 13.27 -7.67 -1.39
#